data_AF-A0A925W6B2-F1
#
_entry.id   AF-A0A925W6B2-F1
#
_cell.length_a   1.000
_cell.length_b   1.000
_cell.length_c   1.000
_cell.angle_alpha   90.00
_cell.angle_beta   90.00
_cell.angle_gamma   90.00
#
_symmetry.space_group_name_H-M   'P 1'
#
loop_
_entity.id
_entity.type
_entity.pdbx_description
1 polymer ?
#
loop_
_entity_poly.entity_id
_entity_poly.type
_entity_poly.pdbx_seq_one_letter_code
_entity_poly.pdbx_strand_id
1 'polypeptide(L)'
;MARPATTGTGGLVVRGLGARHGLLEAVREVSLTVADGETVALVGANGAGKSTLLRTLAGAHPAGAGTVEFDGVDVTAEPAYRRVRRGIALVPEGRRLFADMTVEENLQGAGRRARPGPWTLTAVLD
;
A
#
# COMPACT_ATOMS: atom_id res chain seq x y z
N MET A 1 10.69 13.91 13.60
CA MET A 1 11.58 14.31 12.49
C MET A 1 10.71 14.57 11.27
N ALA A 2 10.65 15.80 10.76
CA ALA A 2 9.79 16.16 9.62
C ALA A 2 10.40 15.64 8.30
N ARG A 3 9.59 15.04 7.43
CA ARG A 3 10.02 14.53 6.11
C ARG A 3 10.36 15.70 5.17
N PRO A 4 11.44 15.62 4.38
CA PRO A 4 11.63 16.53 3.25
C PRO A 4 10.50 16.30 2.23
N ALA A 5 9.83 17.39 1.83
CA ALA A 5 8.79 17.35 0.81
C ALA A 5 9.44 17.15 -0.57
N THR A 6 9.15 16.03 -1.22
CA THR A 6 9.46 15.84 -2.63
C THR A 6 8.43 16.62 -3.44
N THR A 7 8.86 17.71 -4.09
CA THR A 7 8.03 18.42 -5.06
C THR A 7 7.91 17.56 -6.32
N GLY A 8 6.82 16.81 -6.42
CA GLY A 8 6.43 16.09 -7.62
C GLY A 8 4.93 15.85 -7.62
N THR A 9 4.35 15.76 -8.81
CA THR A 9 2.96 15.34 -9.08
C THR A 9 2.75 13.85 -8.73
N GLY A 10 3.18 13.45 -7.53
CA GLY A 10 3.12 12.09 -7.02
C GLY A 10 1.91 11.92 -6.09
N GLY A 11 1.33 10.74 -6.08
CA GLY A 11 0.12 10.48 -5.31
C GLY A 11 -0.65 9.26 -5.77
N LEU A 12 -1.56 8.82 -4.91
CA LEU A 12 -2.51 7.74 -5.17
C LEU A 12 -3.83 8.35 -5.62
N VAL A 13 -4.34 7.93 -6.77
CA VAL A 13 -5.68 8.29 -7.25
C VAL A 13 -6.52 7.04 -7.44
N VAL A 14 -7.67 7.00 -6.81
CA VAL A 14 -8.61 5.87 -6.84
C VAL A 14 -9.95 6.37 -7.35
N ARG A 15 -10.51 5.68 -8.35
CA ARG A 15 -11.79 6.05 -8.97
C ARG A 15 -12.72 4.85 -9.02
N GLY A 16 -13.86 4.94 -8.33
CA GLY A 16 -14.93 3.95 -8.36
C GLY A 16 -14.49 2.53 -8.01
N LEU A 17 -13.51 2.38 -7.11
CA LEU A 17 -12.91 1.08 -6.81
C LEU A 17 -13.92 0.15 -6.15
N GLY A 18 -14.08 -1.05 -6.74
CA GLY A 18 -14.89 -2.14 -6.22
C GLY A 18 -14.08 -3.39 -5.99
N ALA A 19 -14.42 -4.18 -4.96
CA ALA A 19 -13.76 -5.44 -4.66
C ALA A 19 -14.69 -6.44 -3.95
N ARG A 20 -14.52 -7.73 -4.27
CA ARG A 20 -15.44 -8.81 -3.88
C ARG A 20 -14.70 -10.02 -3.33
N HIS A 21 -15.31 -10.68 -2.34
CA HIS A 21 -14.95 -12.03 -1.90
C HIS A 21 -16.04 -12.99 -2.36
N GLY A 22 -15.83 -13.65 -3.50
CA GLY A 22 -16.89 -14.42 -4.15
C GLY A 22 -18.09 -13.52 -4.48
N LEU A 23 -19.26 -13.85 -3.91
CA LEU A 23 -20.48 -13.07 -4.11
C LEU A 23 -20.58 -11.82 -3.21
N LEU A 24 -19.77 -11.74 -2.14
CA LEU A 24 -19.84 -10.63 -1.19
C LEU A 24 -19.09 -9.42 -1.72
N GLU A 25 -19.80 -8.30 -1.89
CA GLU A 25 -19.21 -7.02 -2.23
C GLU A 25 -18.72 -6.28 -0.98
N ALA A 26 -17.39 -6.29 -0.79
CA ALA A 26 -16.72 -5.76 0.39
C ALA A 26 -16.23 -4.32 0.22
N VAL A 27 -16.00 -3.87 -1.02
CA VAL A 27 -15.68 -2.46 -1.35
C VAL A 27 -16.61 -2.03 -2.48
N ARG A 28 -17.27 -0.88 -2.31
CA ARG A 28 -18.32 -0.37 -3.21
C ARG A 28 -17.97 1.05 -3.64
N GLU A 29 -17.62 1.22 -4.91
CA GLU A 29 -17.43 2.50 -5.60
C GLU A 29 -16.58 3.54 -4.83
N VAL A 30 -15.49 3.11 -4.19
CA VAL A 30 -14.64 4.02 -3.41
C VAL A 30 -13.80 4.89 -4.35
N SER A 31 -13.86 6.21 -4.16
CA SER A 31 -13.00 7.17 -4.84
C SER A 31 -12.29 8.05 -3.82
N LEU A 32 -10.97 8.21 -3.96
CA LEU A 32 -10.15 9.06 -3.10
C LEU A 32 -8.86 9.43 -3.81
N THR A 33 -8.25 10.53 -3.36
CA THR A 33 -6.91 10.95 -3.77
C THR A 33 -6.07 11.14 -2.52
N VAL A 34 -4.81 10.69 -2.56
CA VAL A 34 -3.80 10.94 -1.52
C VAL A 34 -2.60 11.58 -2.20
N ALA A 35 -2.27 12.81 -1.82
CA ALA A 35 -1.11 13.52 -2.35
C ALA A 35 0.20 12.95 -1.79
N ASP A 36 1.34 13.19 -2.46
CA ASP A 36 2.65 12.84 -1.88
C ASP A 36 2.84 13.55 -0.52
N GLY A 37 3.39 12.80 0.44
CA GLY A 37 3.57 13.25 1.82
C GLY A 37 2.29 13.33 2.67
N GLU A 38 1.11 13.14 2.09
CA GLU A 38 -0.14 13.16 2.84
C GLU A 38 -0.30 11.90 3.71
N THR A 39 -0.85 12.08 4.91
CA THR A 39 -1.21 10.97 5.81
C THR A 39 -2.72 10.93 5.97
N VAL A 40 -3.34 9.82 5.56
CA VAL A 40 -4.78 9.62 5.61
C VAL A 40 -5.12 8.45 6.53
N ALA A 41 -6.13 8.63 7.37
CA ALA A 41 -6.68 7.58 8.22
C ALA A 41 -8.00 7.05 7.65
N LEU A 42 -8.11 5.73 7.49
CA LEU A 42 -9.35 5.05 7.13
C LEU A 42 -10.00 4.43 8.37
N VAL A 43 -11.14 4.98 8.80
CA VAL A 43 -11.86 4.57 10.00
C VAL A 43 -13.23 3.99 9.64
N GLY A 44 -13.68 3.00 10.42
CA GLY A 44 -14.98 2.37 10.23
C GLY A 44 -15.11 1.09 11.06
N ALA A 45 -16.31 0.54 11.16
CA ALA A 45 -16.58 -0.68 11.92
C ALA A 45 -15.85 -1.92 11.36
N ASN A 46 -15.77 -2.99 12.16
CA ASN A 46 -15.32 -4.29 11.67
C ASN A 46 -16.25 -4.78 10.56
N GLY A 47 -15.68 -5.34 9.50
CA GLY A 47 -16.45 -5.76 8.31
C GLY A 47 -16.77 -4.64 7.31
N ALA A 48 -16.45 -3.37 7.60
CA ALA A 48 -16.71 -2.24 6.69
C ALA A 48 -15.85 -2.22 5.40
N GLY A 49 -15.07 -3.27 5.12
CA GLY A 49 -14.26 -3.37 3.90
C GLY A 49 -12.85 -2.78 3.96
N LYS A 50 -12.44 -2.17 5.07
CA LYS A 50 -11.13 -1.48 5.23
C LYS A 50 -9.93 -2.34 4.80
N SER A 51 -9.79 -3.54 5.39
CA SER A 51 -8.68 -4.43 5.07
C SER A 51 -8.79 -5.04 3.67
N THR A 52 -9.98 -5.06 3.06
CA THR A 52 -10.13 -5.42 1.64
C THR A 52 -9.64 -4.27 0.77
N LEU A 53 -10.07 -3.03 1.04
CA LEU A 53 -9.61 -1.84 0.32
C LEU A 53 -8.09 -1.72 0.33
N LEU A 54 -7.45 -1.79 1.51
CA LEU A 54 -5.99 -1.69 1.63
C LEU A 54 -5.27 -2.82 0.87
N ARG A 55 -5.80 -4.06 0.90
CA ARG A 55 -5.24 -5.17 0.12
C ARG A 55 -5.42 -4.98 -1.39
N THR A 56 -6.54 -4.40 -1.83
CA THR A 56 -6.78 -4.09 -3.25
C THR A 56 -5.85 -2.99 -3.77
N LEU A 57 -5.65 -1.93 -2.98
CA LEU A 57 -4.68 -0.86 -3.28
C LEU A 57 -3.24 -1.39 -3.34
N ALA A 58 -2.91 -2.36 -2.49
CA ALA A 58 -1.61 -3.03 -2.51
C ALA A 58 -1.46 -4.10 -3.61
N GLY A 59 -2.51 -4.41 -4.38
CA GLY A 59 -2.48 -5.45 -5.41
C GLY A 59 -2.43 -6.89 -4.86
N ALA A 60 -2.76 -7.06 -3.57
CA ALA A 60 -2.86 -8.36 -2.89
C ALA A 60 -4.28 -8.96 -2.95
N HIS A 61 -5.24 -8.17 -3.43
CA HIS A 61 -6.60 -8.60 -3.74
C HIS A 61 -7.02 -7.93 -5.06
N PRO A 62 -7.69 -8.63 -5.98
CA PRO A 62 -8.03 -8.05 -7.28
C PRO A 62 -9.07 -6.92 -7.15
N ALA A 63 -8.92 -5.89 -7.98
CA ALA A 63 -9.99 -4.93 -8.21
C ALA A 63 -11.06 -5.57 -9.11
N GLY A 64 -12.32 -5.50 -8.70
CA GLY A 64 -13.46 -5.97 -9.50
C GLY A 64 -14.08 -4.88 -10.37
N ALA A 65 -13.80 -3.61 -10.08
CA ALA A 65 -14.24 -2.44 -10.81
C ALA A 65 -13.37 -1.22 -10.44
N GLY A 66 -13.44 -0.16 -11.26
CA GLY A 66 -12.72 1.09 -11.03
C GLY A 66 -11.22 1.01 -11.34
N THR A 67 -10.49 2.06 -10.98
CA THR A 67 -9.07 2.21 -11.28
C THR A 67 -8.26 2.65 -10.06
N VAL A 68 -7.00 2.23 -10.03
CA VAL A 68 -5.97 2.65 -9.08
C VAL A 68 -4.77 3.15 -9.87
N GLU A 69 -4.45 4.43 -9.73
CA GLU A 69 -3.29 5.09 -10.33
C GLU A 69 -2.33 5.51 -9.22
N PHE A 70 -1.04 5.32 -9.44
CA PHE A 70 0.01 5.73 -8.52
C PHE A 70 1.15 6.39 -9.30
N ASP A 71 1.51 7.61 -8.91
CA ASP A 71 2.50 8.45 -9.59
C ASP A 71 2.23 8.56 -11.11
N GLY A 72 0.97 8.79 -11.49
CA GLY A 72 0.57 8.93 -12.89
C GLY A 72 0.45 7.61 -13.67
N VAL A 73 0.69 6.46 -13.03
CA VAL A 73 0.67 5.15 -13.69
C VAL A 73 -0.50 4.32 -13.19
N ASP A 74 -1.32 3.83 -14.12
CA ASP A 74 -2.37 2.85 -13.81
C ASP A 74 -1.73 1.53 -13.33
N VAL A 75 -2.02 1.16 -12.09
CA VAL A 75 -1.55 -0.07 -11.44
C VAL A 75 -2.69 -1.05 -11.18
N THR A 76 -3.90 -0.79 -11.67
CA THR A 76 -5.14 -1.53 -11.35
C THR A 76 -4.97 -3.04 -11.50
N ALA A 77 -4.38 -3.50 -12.61
CA ALA A 77 -4.13 -4.90 -12.90
C ALA A 77 -2.74 -5.41 -12.42
N GLU A 78 -1.90 -4.54 -11.86
CA GLU A 78 -0.57 -4.95 -11.41
C GLU A 78 -0.62 -5.76 -10.11
N PRO A 79 0.08 -6.91 -10.03
CA PRO A 79 0.17 -7.69 -8.81
C PRO A 79 1.06 -7.01 -7.75
N ALA A 80 0.84 -7.34 -6.48
CA ALA A 80 1.52 -6.73 -5.34
C ALA A 80 3.06 -6.66 -5.47
N TYR A 81 3.71 -7.72 -5.95
CA TYR A 81 5.17 -7.75 -6.06
C TYR A 81 5.75 -6.72 -7.06
N ARG A 82 4.94 -6.23 -8.01
CA ARG A 82 5.32 -5.12 -8.91
C ARG A 82 5.03 -3.77 -8.27
N ARG A 83 3.88 -3.64 -7.59
CA ARG A 83 3.50 -2.40 -6.88
C ARG A 83 4.50 -2.03 -5.77
N VAL A 84 5.07 -3.00 -5.06
CA VAL A 84 6.15 -2.77 -4.07
C VAL A 84 7.36 -2.08 -4.70
N ARG A 85 7.74 -2.45 -5.92
CA ARG A 85 8.86 -1.81 -6.64
C ARG A 85 8.57 -0.36 -7.03
N ARG A 86 7.28 0.00 -7.17
CA ARG A 86 6.83 1.38 -7.43
C ARG A 86 6.77 2.22 -6.14
N GLY A 87 6.69 1.59 -4.98
CA GLY A 87 6.63 2.24 -3.68
C GLY A 87 5.33 2.00 -2.90
N ILE A 88 4.43 1.14 -3.39
CA ILE A 88 3.22 0.76 -2.65
C ILE A 88 3.51 -0.51 -1.83
N ALA A 89 3.56 -0.38 -0.52
CA ALA A 89 3.72 -1.50 0.41
C ALA A 89 2.52 -1.62 1.34
N LEU A 90 2.23 -2.85 1.79
CA LEU A 90 1.20 -3.13 2.79
C LEU A 90 1.85 -3.73 4.03
N VAL A 91 1.59 -3.13 5.18
CA VAL A 91 1.89 -3.71 6.49
C VAL A 91 0.60 -4.33 7.03
N PRO A 92 0.45 -5.67 6.98
CA PRO A 92 -0.76 -6.33 7.43
C PRO A 92 -0.85 -6.38 8.96
N GLU A 93 -2.06 -6.58 9.46
CA GLU A 93 -2.31 -6.91 10.86
C GLU A 93 -1.61 -8.22 11.28
N GLY A 94 -1.37 -8.36 12.60
CA GLY A 94 -0.88 -9.61 13.18
C GLY A 94 0.63 -9.82 13.14
N ARG A 95 1.43 -8.74 12.99
CA ARG A 95 2.91 -8.75 13.15
C ARG A 95 3.58 -9.90 12.39
N ARG A 96 3.40 -9.93 11.06
CA ARG A 96 3.90 -10.99 10.17
C ARG A 96 5.42 -10.91 9.93
N LEU A 97 6.19 -11.12 10.99
CA LEU A 97 7.65 -11.17 10.97
C LEU A 97 8.15 -12.63 10.86
N PHE A 98 9.37 -12.80 10.37
CA PHE A 98 10.07 -14.08 10.42
C PHE A 98 10.71 -14.21 11.81
N ALA A 99 10.07 -14.98 12.69
CA ALA A 99 10.44 -15.07 14.10
C ALA A 99 11.84 -15.67 14.34
N ASP A 100 12.30 -16.52 13.43
CA ASP A 100 13.62 -17.16 13.49
C ASP A 100 14.74 -16.26 12.91
N MET A 101 14.41 -15.06 12.46
CA MET A 101 15.35 -14.08 11.91
C MET A 101 15.52 -12.90 12.86
N THR A 102 16.74 -12.35 12.91
CA THR A 102 17.05 -11.12 13.63
C THR A 102 16.26 -9.92 13.07
N VAL A 103 16.24 -8.82 13.83
CA VAL A 103 15.64 -7.55 13.38
C VAL A 103 16.28 -7.09 12.07
N GLU A 104 17.61 -7.11 12.01
CA GLU A 104 18.37 -6.72 10.82
C GLU A 104 17.98 -7.55 9.60
N GLU A 105 17.93 -8.87 9.74
CA GLU A 105 17.57 -9.78 8.64
C GLU A 105 16.12 -9.58 8.16
N ASN A 106 15.18 -9.32 9.07
CA ASN A 106 13.79 -8.96 8.72
C ASN A 106 13.75 -7.66 7.90
N LEU A 107 14.49 -6.62 8.32
CA LEU A 107 14.57 -5.33 7.63
C LEU A 107 15.22 -5.46 6.25
N GLN A 108 16.32 -6.19 6.14
CA GLN A 108 17.00 -6.47 4.87
C GLN A 108 16.08 -7.23 3.91
N GLY A 109 15.37 -8.24 4.40
CA GLY A 109 14.39 -9.01 3.63
C GLY A 109 13.27 -8.13 3.06
N ALA A 110 12.71 -7.25 3.88
CA ALA A 110 11.64 -6.32 3.47
C ALA A 110 12.13 -5.25 2.48
N GLY A 111 13.32 -4.69 2.70
CA GLY A 111 13.87 -3.59 1.89
C GLY A 111 14.35 -4.00 0.49
N ARG A 112 14.71 -5.28 0.27
CA ARG A 112 15.41 -5.75 -0.94
C ARG A 112 14.69 -5.45 -2.27
N ARG A 113 13.36 -5.36 -2.26
CA ARG A 113 12.54 -5.12 -3.46
C ARG A 113 11.81 -3.77 -3.43
N ALA A 114 12.03 -2.98 -2.40
CA ALA A 114 11.39 -1.68 -2.23
C ALA A 114 12.00 -0.64 -3.18
N ARG A 115 11.21 0.40 -3.47
CA ARG A 115 11.70 1.61 -4.14
C ARG A 115 12.82 2.24 -3.29
N PRO A 116 13.96 2.65 -3.90
CA PRO A 116 15.00 3.40 -3.18
C PRO A 116 14.42 4.66 -2.52
N GLY A 117 14.90 4.98 -1.33
CA GLY A 117 14.39 6.10 -0.55
C GLY A 117 15.24 6.40 0.68
N PRO A 118 14.79 7.31 1.54
CA PRO A 118 15.57 7.75 2.71
C PRO A 118 15.67 6.68 3.80
N TRP A 119 14.82 5.64 3.75
CA TRP A 119 14.77 4.57 4.74
C TRP A 119 15.76 3.46 4.37
N THR A 120 17.01 3.60 4.83
CA THR A 120 18.05 2.58 4.73
C THR A 120 18.15 1.80 6.04
N LEU A 121 18.85 0.66 6.03
CA LEU A 121 19.07 -0.13 7.24
C LEU A 121 19.79 0.70 8.33
N THR A 122 20.83 1.43 7.94
CA THR A 122 21.55 2.36 8.82
C THR A 122 20.60 3.41 9.41
N ALA A 123 19.81 4.07 8.56
CA ALA A 123 18.88 5.11 9.01
C ALA A 123 17.74 4.61 9.93
N VAL A 124 17.48 3.30 9.99
CA VAL A 124 16.46 2.69 10.85
C VAL A 124 17.04 2.13 12.15
N LEU A 125 18.31 1.74 12.16
CA LEU A 125 18.98 1.14 13.32
C LEU A 125 19.76 2.16 14.19
N ASP A 126 20.03 3.35 13.65
CA ASP A 126 20.56 4.51 14.39
C ASP A 126 19.46 5.17 15.25
#